data_AF-A0A8T5F6Q0-F1
#
_entry.id   AF-A0A8T5F6Q0-F1
#
_cell.length_a   1.000
_cell.length_b   1.000
_cell.length_c   1.000
_cell.angle_alpha   90.00
_cell.angle_beta   90.00
_cell.angle_gamma   90.00
#
_symmetry.space_group_name_H-M   'P 1'
#
loop_
_entity.id
_entity.type
_entity.pdbx_description
1 polymer ?
#
loop_
_entity_poly.entity_id
_entity_poly.type
_entity_poly.pdbx_seq_one_letter_code
_entity_poly.pdbx_strand_id
1 'polypeptide(L)'
;MVLEIHKFIQILKLRFTKGLFKPIFLTEKQKNKIRPLNELNNIGIKEVLNKKNVILVFHDSSFRKPTKKITKKVGKEIIFPSVPFLEINKSISASPSKKLHEYLTKNIKIKNNWASLLVGY
;
A
#
# COMPACT_ATOMS: atom_id res chain seq x y z
N MET A 1 1.85 -14.94 20.41
CA MET A 1 3.11 -14.21 20.69
C MET A 1 3.98 -14.02 19.44
N VAL A 2 4.34 -15.08 18.69
CA VAL A 2 5.23 -14.99 17.51
C VAL A 2 4.70 -14.09 16.37
N LEU A 3 3.39 -14.12 16.10
CA LEU A 3 2.77 -13.32 15.02
C LEU A 3 2.89 -11.80 15.25
N GLU A 4 2.79 -11.37 16.51
CA GLU A 4 2.87 -9.96 16.91
C GLU A 4 4.31 -9.44 16.80
N ILE A 5 5.30 -10.26 17.16
CA ILE A 5 6.72 -9.94 16.98
C ILE A 5 7.05 -9.73 15.50
N HIS A 6 6.56 -10.62 14.62
CA HIS A 6 6.81 -10.48 13.18
C HIS A 6 6.22 -9.19 12.62
N LYS A 7 4.98 -8.85 12.97
CA LYS A 7 4.33 -7.58 12.57
C LYS A 7 5.12 -6.37 13.06
N PHE A 8 5.57 -6.40 14.31
CA PHE A 8 6.36 -5.33 14.90
C PHE A 8 7.68 -5.11 14.16
N ILE A 9 8.40 -6.18 13.80
CA ILE A 9 9.64 -6.11 13.02
C ILE A 9 9.40 -5.42 11.67
N GLN A 10 8.31 -5.75 10.96
CA GLN A 10 8.00 -5.10 9.68
C GLN A 10 7.75 -3.61 9.85
N ILE A 11 7.00 -3.21 10.88
CA ILE A 11 6.75 -1.78 11.18
C ILE A 11 8.05 -1.05 11.46
N LEU A 12 8.94 -1.62 12.28
CA LEU A 12 10.25 -1.02 12.55
C LEU A 12 11.06 -0.87 11.27
N LYS A 13 11.16 -1.92 10.46
CA LYS A 13 11.90 -1.87 9.19
C LYS A 13 11.41 -0.74 8.29
N LEU A 14 10.09 -0.61 8.12
CA LEU A 14 9.51 0.45 7.29
C LEU A 14 9.71 1.86 7.85
N ARG A 15 9.75 2.02 9.17
CA ARG A 15 10.03 3.32 9.82
C ARG A 15 11.46 3.81 9.58
N PHE A 16 12.40 2.89 9.37
CA PHE A 16 13.80 3.22 9.08
C PHE A 16 14.12 3.24 7.57
N THR A 17 13.15 2.93 6.71
CA THR A 17 13.32 3.07 5.25
C THR A 17 13.20 4.53 4.83
N LYS A 18 14.22 5.04 4.11
CA LYS A 18 14.22 6.40 3.56
C LYS A 18 12.98 6.66 2.71
N GLY A 19 12.30 7.77 3.00
CA GLY A 19 11.13 8.23 2.27
C GLY A 19 9.83 7.48 2.58
N LEU A 20 9.82 6.54 3.54
CA LEU A 20 8.60 5.91 4.04
C LEU A 20 8.23 6.45 5.43
N PHE A 21 6.94 6.61 5.66
CA PHE A 21 6.39 7.22 6.87
C PHE A 21 5.13 6.53 7.35
N LYS A 22 4.92 6.58 8.66
CA LYS A 22 3.70 6.18 9.36
C LYS A 22 3.11 4.83 8.88
N PRO A 23 3.88 3.72 8.93
CA PRO A 23 3.33 2.42 8.60
C PRO A 23 2.28 2.00 9.64
N ILE A 24 1.11 1.58 9.18
CA ILE A 24 -0.06 1.21 9.98
C ILE A 24 -0.65 -0.07 9.42
N PHE A 25 -0.89 -1.08 10.27
CA PHE A 25 -1.62 -2.27 9.86
C PHE A 25 -3.11 -1.98 9.66
N LEU A 26 -3.66 -2.49 8.57
CA LEU A 26 -5.09 -2.52 8.36
C LEU A 26 -5.69 -3.79 8.95
N THR A 27 -6.73 -3.62 9.77
CA THR A 27 -7.61 -4.69 10.22
C THR A 27 -8.48 -5.20 9.07
N GLU A 28 -9.02 -6.42 9.19
CA GLU A 28 -10.00 -6.93 8.22
C GLU A 28 -11.23 -6.03 8.10
N LYS A 29 -11.70 -5.45 9.21
CA LYS A 29 -12.80 -4.48 9.21
C LYS A 29 -12.47 -3.25 8.35
N GLN A 30 -11.25 -2.72 8.44
CA GLN A 30 -10.80 -1.61 7.60
C GLN A 30 -10.65 -2.05 6.14
N LYS A 31 -10.07 -3.22 5.87
CA LYS A 31 -9.95 -3.79 4.52
C LYS A 31 -11.32 -3.90 3.84
N ASN A 32 -12.33 -4.42 4.54
CA ASN A 32 -13.68 -4.55 4.01
C ASN A 32 -14.33 -3.20 3.70
N LYS A 33 -14.05 -2.15 4.50
CA LYS A 33 -14.54 -0.79 4.24
C LYS A 33 -13.93 -0.15 3.00
N ILE A 34 -12.66 -0.44 2.70
CA ILE A 34 -11.95 0.19 1.57
C ILE A 34 -12.07 -0.56 0.25
N ARG A 35 -12.35 -1.87 0.27
CA ARG A 35 -12.61 -2.68 -0.94
C ARG A 35 -13.59 -2.03 -1.93
N PRO A 36 -14.78 -1.54 -1.52
CA PRO A 36 -15.74 -0.92 -2.45
C PRO A 36 -15.31 0.47 -2.95
N LEU A 37 -14.28 1.08 -2.36
CA LEU A 37 -13.75 2.37 -2.78
C LEU A 37 -12.67 2.25 -3.86
N ASN A 38 -12.14 1.04 -4.06
CA ASN A 38 -11.13 0.77 -5.08
C ASN A 38 -11.73 0.84 -6.49
N GLU A 39 -10.96 1.36 -7.43
CA GLU A 39 -11.34 1.38 -8.84
C GLU A 39 -11.20 -0.03 -9.44
N LEU A 40 -12.10 -0.41 -10.34
CA LEU A 40 -12.13 -1.75 -10.93
C LEU A 40 -10.84 -2.10 -11.69
N ASN A 41 -10.24 -1.11 -12.35
CA ASN A 41 -9.00 -1.24 -13.10
C ASN A 41 -7.73 -1.18 -12.22
N ASN A 42 -7.85 -0.86 -10.93
CA ASN A 42 -6.75 -0.94 -9.97
C ASN A 42 -6.69 -2.33 -9.33
N ILE A 43 -6.30 -3.30 -10.16
CA ILE A 43 -6.19 -4.71 -9.79
C ILE A 43 -5.17 -4.90 -8.65
N GLY A 44 -4.12 -4.09 -8.63
CA GLY A 44 -3.07 -4.17 -7.61
C GLY A 44 -3.58 -3.94 -6.20
N ILE A 45 -4.49 -2.98 -5.99
CA ILE A 45 -5.10 -2.77 -4.67
C ILE A 45 -5.96 -3.99 -4.29
N LYS A 46 -6.72 -4.56 -5.22
CA LYS A 46 -7.51 -5.78 -4.95
C LYS A 46 -6.61 -6.95 -4.52
N GLU A 47 -5.50 -7.17 -5.21
CA GLU A 47 -4.51 -8.20 -4.87
C GLU A 47 -3.87 -7.97 -3.50
N VAL A 48 -3.45 -6.73 -3.22
CA VAL A 48 -2.88 -6.34 -1.91
C VAL A 48 -3.89 -6.58 -0.79
N LEU A 49 -5.15 -6.17 -0.96
CA LEU A 49 -6.20 -6.36 0.05
C LEU A 49 -6.54 -7.84 0.28
N ASN A 50 -6.25 -8.72 -0.66
CA ASN A 50 -6.42 -10.16 -0.48
C ASN A 50 -5.31 -10.83 0.33
N LYS A 51 -4.21 -10.12 0.64
CA LYS A 51 -3.14 -10.62 1.51
C LYS A 51 -3.58 -10.64 2.97
N LYS A 52 -2.98 -11.56 3.74
CA LYS A 52 -3.26 -11.75 5.16
C LYS A 52 -2.93 -10.49 5.97
N ASN A 53 -1.76 -9.92 5.75
CA ASN A 53 -1.36 -8.67 6.39
C ASN A 53 -1.32 -7.57 5.34
N VAL A 54 -1.92 -6.42 5.67
CA VAL A 54 -1.86 -5.22 4.83
C VAL A 54 -1.38 -4.05 5.68
N ILE A 55 -0.36 -3.36 5.19
CA ILE A 55 0.19 -2.15 5.80
C ILE A 55 -0.14 -0.98 4.89
N LEU A 56 -0.78 0.04 5.45
CA LEU A 56 -0.81 1.38 4.89
C LEU A 56 0.50 2.09 5.25
N VAL A 57 1.22 2.55 4.24
CA VAL A 57 2.40 3.41 4.43
C VAL A 57 2.21 4.69 3.65
N PHE A 58 2.93 5.74 4.02
CA PHE A 58 3.02 6.97 3.28
C PHE A 58 4.43 7.16 2.74
N HIS A 59 4.57 7.82 1.61
CA HIS A 59 5.88 8.10 1.05
C HIS A 59 5.94 9.48 0.40
N ASP A 60 7.16 10.02 0.28
CA ASP A 60 7.44 11.24 -0.48
C ASP A 60 8.29 10.95 -1.72
N SER A 61 8.79 12.00 -2.36
CA SER A 61 9.64 11.92 -3.55
C SER A 61 11.02 11.32 -3.30
N SER A 62 11.45 11.16 -2.04
CA SER A 62 12.73 10.55 -1.69
C SER A 62 12.68 9.02 -1.64
N PHE A 63 11.47 8.43 -1.64
CA PHE A 63 11.32 6.99 -1.74
C PHE A 63 11.75 6.48 -3.12
N ARG A 64 12.34 5.29 -3.14
CA ARG A 64 12.87 4.71 -4.38
C ARG A 64 11.79 4.55 -5.46
N LYS A 65 12.24 4.50 -6.72
CA LYS A 65 11.36 4.19 -7.84
C LYS A 65 10.84 2.74 -7.79
N PRO A 66 9.65 2.45 -8.34
CA PRO A 66 9.15 1.10 -8.52
C PRO A 66 10.07 0.23 -9.37
N THR A 67 10.15 -1.07 -9.07
CA THR A 67 10.98 -2.03 -9.82
C THR A 67 10.34 -2.51 -11.12
N LYS A 68 9.03 -2.30 -11.27
CA LYS A 68 8.22 -2.68 -12.43
C LYS A 68 7.31 -1.53 -12.81
N LYS A 69 6.76 -1.57 -14.03
CA LYS A 69 5.75 -0.61 -14.49
C LYS A 69 4.52 -0.67 -13.59
N ILE A 70 4.06 0.50 -13.16
CA ILE A 70 2.88 0.69 -12.29
C ILE A 70 1.57 0.80 -13.09
N THR A 71 1.67 0.81 -14.42
CA THR A 71 0.54 0.78 -15.35
C THR A 71 0.80 -0.21 -16.47
N LYS A 72 -0.26 -0.85 -16.95
CA LYS A 72 -0.22 -1.74 -18.12
C LYS A 72 -1.45 -1.46 -18.99
N LYS A 73 -1.25 -1.34 -20.30
CA LYS A 73 -2.35 -1.24 -21.27
C LYS A 73 -2.79 -2.64 -21.68
N VAL A 74 -4.09 -2.93 -21.60
CA VAL A 74 -4.70 -4.20 -22.03
C VAL A 74 -5.84 -3.85 -22.97
N GLY A 75 -5.62 -4.03 -24.27
CA GLY A 75 -6.55 -3.54 -25.30
C GLY A 75 -6.70 -2.01 -25.22
N LYS A 76 -7.93 -1.54 -25.00
CA LYS A 76 -8.26 -0.11 -24.84
C LYS A 76 -8.17 0.39 -23.40
N GLU A 77 -7.98 -0.51 -22.42
CA GLU A 77 -8.02 -0.17 -21.00
C GLU A 77 -6.61 0.00 -20.41
N ILE A 78 -6.52 0.85 -19.38
CA ILE A 78 -5.33 0.99 -18.54
C ILE A 78 -5.63 0.34 -17.19
N ILE A 79 -4.81 -0.64 -16.84
CA ILE A 79 -4.85 -1.30 -15.52
C ILE A 79 -3.64 -0.88 -14.68
N PHE A 80 -3.83 -0.93 -13.37
CA PHE A 80 -2.80 -0.67 -12.37
C PHE A 80 -2.49 -1.97 -11.63
N PRO A 81 -1.45 -2.73 -12.04
CA PRO A 81 -1.08 -3.97 -11.38
C PRO A 81 -0.39 -3.71 -10.03
N SER A 82 -0.32 -4.74 -9.19
CA SER A 82 0.59 -4.70 -8.04
C SER A 82 2.04 -4.82 -8.51
N VAL A 83 2.97 -4.31 -7.70
CA VAL A 83 4.41 -4.41 -7.94
C VAL A 83 5.11 -4.99 -6.73
N PRO A 84 6.23 -5.73 -6.90
CA PRO A 84 7.01 -6.22 -5.76
C PRO A 84 7.45 -5.08 -4.85
N PHE A 85 7.34 -5.29 -3.54
CA PHE A 85 7.76 -4.32 -2.54
C PHE A 85 9.00 -4.86 -1.80
N LEU A 86 10.17 -4.32 -2.15
CA LEU A 86 11.47 -4.90 -1.79
C LEU A 86 11.78 -4.84 -0.29
N GLU A 87 11.14 -3.93 0.43
CA GLU A 87 11.37 -3.71 1.84
C GLU A 87 10.79 -4.86 2.68
N ILE A 88 9.83 -5.63 2.16
CA ILE A 88 9.26 -6.80 2.85
C ILE A 88 9.35 -8.03 1.93
N ASN A 89 9.95 -9.10 2.42
CA ASN A 89 10.13 -10.31 1.63
C ASN A 89 8.79 -10.90 1.17
N LYS A 90 8.72 -11.37 -0.08
CA LYS A 90 7.52 -11.94 -0.72
C LYS A 90 6.27 -11.04 -0.64
N SER A 91 6.46 -9.71 -0.62
CA SER A 91 5.37 -8.75 -0.54
C SER A 91 5.11 -8.03 -1.87
N ILE A 92 3.91 -7.50 -1.99
CA ILE A 92 3.46 -6.69 -3.11
C ILE A 92 2.94 -5.35 -2.60
N SER A 93 2.97 -4.34 -3.46
CA SER A 93 2.40 -3.03 -3.17
C SER A 93 1.59 -2.49 -4.34
N ALA A 94 0.66 -1.59 -4.03
CA ALA A 94 -0.11 -0.87 -5.02
C ALA A 94 -0.46 0.53 -4.50
N SER A 95 -0.46 1.50 -5.41
CA SER A 95 -0.85 2.88 -5.12
C SER A 95 -2.36 3.00 -5.17
N PRO A 96 -3.01 3.52 -4.11
CA PRO A 96 -4.43 3.84 -4.12
C PRO A 96 -4.78 4.88 -5.18
N SER A 97 -6.03 4.88 -5.64
CA SER A 97 -6.58 6.02 -6.38
C SER A 97 -6.73 7.24 -5.47
N LYS A 98 -6.96 8.42 -6.05
CA LYS A 98 -7.16 9.67 -5.28
C LYS A 98 -8.29 9.53 -4.26
N LYS A 99 -9.44 8.99 -4.68
CA LYS A 99 -10.60 8.77 -3.80
C LYS A 99 -10.25 7.86 -2.62
N LEU A 100 -9.52 6.77 -2.87
CA LEU A 100 -9.12 5.86 -1.80
C LEU A 100 -8.03 6.47 -0.91
N HIS A 101 -7.09 7.23 -1.46
CA HIS A 101 -6.10 8.00 -0.70
C HIS A 101 -6.78 8.94 0.30
N GLU A 102 -7.72 9.77 -0.17
CA GLU A 102 -8.47 10.71 0.67
C GLU A 102 -9.25 9.99 1.79
N TYR A 103 -9.85 8.84 1.50
CA TYR A 103 -10.51 8.03 2.52
C TYR A 103 -9.52 7.52 3.57
N LEU A 104 -8.38 6.98 3.14
CA LEU A 104 -7.35 6.42 4.04
C LEU A 104 -6.71 7.50 4.91
N THR A 105 -6.63 8.74 4.44
CA THR A 105 -5.97 9.85 5.14
C THR A 105 -6.91 10.70 5.99
N LYS A 106 -8.23 10.53 5.86
CA LYS A 106 -9.25 11.36 6.55
C LYS A 106 -8.99 11.60 8.04
N ASN A 107 -8.48 10.58 8.75
CA ASN A 107 -8.21 10.63 10.19
C ASN A 107 -6.72 10.52 10.53
N ILE A 108 -5.83 10.71 9.54
CA ILE A 108 -4.38 10.59 9.71
C ILE A 108 -3.74 11.90 9.26
N LYS A 109 -3.09 12.60 10.20
CA LYS A 109 -2.30 13.80 9.86
C LYS A 109 -1.15 13.42 8.92
N ILE A 110 -1.20 13.81 7.66
CA ILE A 110 -0.10 13.59 6.68
C ILE A 110 0.41 14.94 6.15
N LYS A 111 1.61 14.95 5.58
CA LYS A 111 2.13 16.13 4.87
C LYS A 111 1.51 16.19 3.47
N ASN A 112 1.38 17.40 2.90
CA ASN A 112 0.75 17.62 1.59
C ASN A 112 1.46 16.90 0.44
N ASN A 113 2.76 16.65 0.56
CA ASN A 113 3.56 15.98 -0.46
C ASN A 113 3.65 14.45 -0.25
N TRP A 114 2.87 13.89 0.66
CA TRP A 114 2.88 12.45 0.94
C TRP A 114 1.77 11.73 0.18
N ALA A 115 2.15 10.67 -0.52
CA ALA A 115 1.23 9.74 -1.16
C ALA A 115 1.06 8.49 -0.30
N SER A 116 -0.12 7.85 -0.37
CA SER A 116 -0.35 6.57 0.30
C SER A 116 0.09 5.41 -0.59
N LEU A 117 0.49 4.31 0.05
CA LEU A 117 0.84 3.05 -0.59
C LEU A 117 0.34 1.92 0.30
N LEU A 118 -0.35 0.94 -0.28
CA LEU A 118 -0.72 -0.29 0.44
C LEU A 118 0.29 -1.38 0.12
N VAL A 119 0.71 -2.11 1.15
CA VAL A 119 1.68 -3.22 1.07
C VAL A 119 1.04 -4.47 1.65
N GLY A 120 0.96 -5.54 0.87
CA GLY A 120 0.37 -6.82 1.27
C GLY A 120 1.40 -7.95 1.31
N TYR A 121 1.39 -8.74 2.38
CA TYR A 121 2.26 -9.92 2.54
C TYR A 121 1.59 -11.05 3.36
#